data_AF-A0A7C3FHB5-F1
#
_entry.id   AF-A0A7C3FHB5-F1
#
_cell.length_a   1.000
_cell.length_b   1.000
_cell.length_c   1.000
_cell.angle_alpha   90.00
_cell.angle_beta   90.00
_cell.angle_gamma   90.00
#
_symmetry.space_group_name_H-M   'P 1'
#
loop_
_entity.id
_entity.type
_entity.pdbx_description
1 polymer ?
#
loop_
_entity_poly.entity_id
_entity_poly.type
_entity_poly.pdbx_seq_one_letter_code
_entity_poly.pdbx_strand_id
1 'polypeptide(L)'
;MKKSMVLRFRDFVENTIDQHKEINKKEGYVWWGWWSKPDENLPIEFFSELLVSLKKEKGEEIEIFLIDSGNYILYNCKLLDIKFNRDNKVIPCPEEEKSPGYYCHSEYYAWFKIKDIEKIEQERISNFSYFEIDSFVSDPTNKKFDNKRVFDIYEMLNRRHRTIYFITPYDSEKHKSHKVELVYAIDDIKNIDTKDNGKIEVVPPSQSEAFITTPMFRDSVYIIHLSDLHFNHKHHNFPHEESRGSYPLFGLIYRDILEVCKKDPALLIVSGDLTWHGLENEFDMAYKFLDDLNSGLGLRPEHSIIIPGNHDIQWIDQESEDYIRDKKIENSAEKAEKNYREFIKKYYRFEPNEFFSMGKRIILENYTSIDLIALNSCMLEEEHFCGYGYIGVQQLDKAINNMRWKDDKYKTDYRFLIMHHHLLAAEPSEEIIKDNPAYSITLDSGHISHNALQMQIDLVLHGHRHQPFIASFTRPTKYNDFPSSRSIGIHGAGSAGVARRYLGEIGKNSYSIYKIQRDSIEVKIRATSEAETGFNKEWDMIFKHNPGGGMIPT
;
A
#
# COMPACT_ATOMS: atom_id res chain seq x y z
N MET A 1 -34.50 -3.80 16.49
CA MET A 1 -33.72 -4.99 16.09
C MET A 1 -32.43 -4.98 16.90
N LYS A 2 -31.94 -6.14 17.35
CA LYS A 2 -30.74 -6.24 18.17
C LYS A 2 -29.52 -5.91 17.30
N LYS A 3 -28.97 -4.70 17.42
CA LYS A 3 -27.79 -4.27 16.65
C LYS A 3 -26.54 -4.95 17.22
N SER A 4 -25.60 -5.28 16.33
CA SER A 4 -24.31 -5.89 16.65
C SER A 4 -23.25 -5.39 15.64
N MET A 5 -22.00 -5.75 15.84
CA MET A 5 -20.91 -5.39 14.94
C MET A 5 -19.85 -6.50 14.84
N VAL A 6 -19.09 -6.44 13.76
CA VAL A 6 -17.87 -7.22 13.55
C VAL A 6 -16.70 -6.25 13.52
N LEU A 7 -15.73 -6.44 14.42
CA LEU A 7 -14.47 -5.70 14.43
C LEU A 7 -13.42 -6.49 13.64
N ARG A 8 -12.91 -5.89 12.58
CA ARG A 8 -11.82 -6.45 11.79
C ARG A 8 -10.50 -6.11 12.44
N PHE A 9 -9.62 -7.10 12.51
CA PHE A 9 -8.23 -6.93 12.92
C PHE A 9 -7.30 -7.76 12.06
N ARG A 10 -6.01 -7.63 12.33
CA ARG A 10 -4.95 -8.42 11.71
C ARG A 10 -3.77 -8.48 12.68
N ASP A 11 -3.20 -9.67 12.82
CA ASP A 11 -2.05 -9.91 13.70
C ASP A 11 -0.76 -9.58 12.96
N PHE A 12 -0.05 -8.55 13.44
CA PHE A 12 1.15 -8.02 12.79
C PHE A 12 2.45 -8.24 13.58
N VAL A 13 2.36 -8.44 14.90
CA VAL A 13 3.54 -8.45 15.80
C VAL A 13 3.47 -9.58 16.83
N GLU A 14 2.31 -9.76 17.48
CA GLU A 14 2.09 -10.80 18.48
C GLU A 14 0.72 -11.44 18.24
N ASN A 15 0.47 -12.60 18.86
CA ASN A 15 -0.82 -13.27 18.79
C ASN A 15 -1.85 -12.49 19.63
N THR A 16 -2.48 -11.49 18.99
CA THR A 16 -3.43 -10.55 19.59
C THR A 16 -4.49 -11.31 20.38
N ILE A 17 -5.07 -12.34 19.79
CA ILE A 17 -6.18 -13.09 20.40
C ILE A 17 -5.72 -13.81 21.67
N ASP A 18 -4.55 -14.43 21.67
CA ASP A 18 -4.07 -15.18 22.83
C ASP A 18 -3.80 -14.27 24.03
N GLN A 19 -3.17 -13.11 23.83
CA GLN A 19 -2.97 -12.14 24.92
C GLN A 19 -4.29 -11.58 25.46
N HIS A 20 -5.24 -11.26 24.56
CA HIS A 20 -6.56 -10.80 24.98
C HIS A 20 -7.28 -11.89 25.79
N LYS A 21 -7.20 -13.16 25.39
CA LYS A 21 -7.78 -14.30 26.12
C LYS A 21 -7.13 -14.51 27.48
N GLU A 22 -5.81 -14.40 27.60
CA GLU A 22 -5.09 -14.53 28.87
C GLU A 22 -5.57 -13.49 29.89
N ILE A 23 -5.64 -12.23 29.48
CA ILE A 23 -6.15 -11.14 30.33
C ILE A 23 -7.62 -11.36 30.64
N ASN A 24 -8.44 -11.74 29.65
CA ASN A 24 -9.85 -12.02 29.85
C ASN A 24 -10.09 -13.08 30.92
N LYS A 25 -9.31 -14.17 30.87
CA LYS A 25 -9.40 -15.29 31.81
C LYS A 25 -8.98 -14.88 33.22
N LYS A 26 -8.03 -13.96 33.35
CA LYS A 26 -7.49 -13.49 34.64
C LYS A 26 -8.38 -12.41 35.29
N GLU A 27 -8.81 -11.43 34.51
CA GLU A 27 -9.47 -10.21 34.99
C GLU A 27 -11.00 -10.22 34.76
N GLY A 28 -11.53 -11.22 34.06
CA GLY A 28 -12.95 -11.42 33.73
C GLY A 28 -13.43 -10.62 32.50
N TYR A 29 -12.61 -9.71 31.99
CA TYR A 29 -12.81 -8.98 30.74
C TYR A 29 -11.49 -8.43 30.22
N VAL A 30 -11.48 -7.91 29.00
CA VAL A 30 -10.34 -7.22 28.40
C VAL A 30 -10.85 -6.01 27.61
N TRP A 31 -10.06 -4.94 27.53
CA TRP A 31 -10.32 -3.82 26.65
C TRP A 31 -9.70 -4.07 25.27
N TRP A 32 -10.46 -3.75 24.24
CA TRP A 32 -10.08 -3.83 22.84
C TRP A 32 -10.07 -2.44 22.23
N GLY A 33 -8.89 -1.94 21.83
CA GLY A 33 -8.77 -0.65 21.16
C GLY A 33 -9.22 -0.72 19.70
N TRP A 34 -9.90 0.33 19.20
CA TRP A 34 -10.32 0.39 17.81
C TRP A 34 -9.24 0.94 16.88
N TRP A 35 -8.62 0.07 16.09
CA TRP A 35 -7.60 0.42 15.10
C TRP A 35 -8.26 0.93 13.81
N SER A 36 -8.86 2.11 13.87
CA SER A 36 -9.59 2.72 12.75
C SER A 36 -8.66 3.10 11.59
N LYS A 37 -9.14 2.97 10.35
CA LYS A 37 -8.51 3.59 9.17
C LYS A 37 -8.72 5.11 9.19
N PRO A 38 -7.84 5.91 8.55
CA PRO A 38 -7.90 7.37 8.64
C PRO A 38 -9.20 8.03 8.16
N ASP A 39 -9.92 7.38 7.23
CA ASP A 39 -11.16 7.91 6.65
C ASP A 39 -12.43 7.39 7.36
N GLU A 40 -12.27 6.61 8.44
CA GLU A 40 -13.39 6.12 9.23
C GLU A 40 -13.79 7.16 10.29
N ASN A 41 -15.05 7.57 10.26
CA ASN A 41 -15.64 8.45 11.25
C ASN A 41 -16.15 7.65 12.44
N LEU A 42 -16.08 8.22 13.65
CA LEU A 42 -16.65 7.60 14.84
C LEU A 42 -18.18 7.47 14.74
N PRO A 43 -18.75 6.25 14.80
CA PRO A 43 -20.20 6.04 14.65
C PRO A 43 -20.94 6.30 15.98
N ILE A 44 -20.95 7.57 16.41
CA ILE A 44 -21.44 8.03 17.73
C ILE A 44 -22.87 7.55 18.04
N GLU A 45 -23.78 7.65 17.08
CA GLU A 45 -25.19 7.24 17.26
C GLU A 45 -25.30 5.74 17.51
N PHE A 46 -24.62 4.94 16.69
CA PHE A 46 -24.62 3.48 16.80
C PHE A 46 -24.02 3.01 18.14
N PHE A 47 -22.86 3.54 18.55
CA PHE A 47 -22.29 3.20 19.85
C PHE A 47 -23.18 3.65 21.02
N SER A 48 -23.82 4.81 20.90
CA SER A 48 -24.76 5.30 21.92
C SER A 48 -25.98 4.37 22.05
N GLU A 49 -26.51 3.86 20.94
CA GLU A 49 -27.60 2.89 20.96
C GLU A 49 -27.21 1.57 21.62
N LEU A 50 -26.04 1.02 21.31
CA LEU A 50 -25.54 -0.20 21.95
C LEU A 50 -25.40 -0.01 23.47
N LEU A 51 -24.85 1.12 23.92
CA LEU A 51 -24.75 1.45 25.34
C LEU A 51 -26.12 1.57 26.03
N VAL A 52 -27.14 2.06 25.32
CA VAL A 52 -28.51 2.11 25.84
C VAL A 52 -29.08 0.70 25.98
N SER A 53 -28.86 -0.18 24.99
CA SER A 53 -29.30 -1.58 25.05
C SER A 53 -28.67 -2.32 26.23
N LEU A 54 -27.35 -2.18 26.44
CA LEU A 54 -26.64 -2.77 27.58
C LEU A 54 -27.21 -2.34 28.94
N LYS A 55 -27.79 -1.13 29.05
CA LYS A 55 -28.39 -0.62 30.29
C LYS A 55 -29.84 -1.04 30.50
N LYS A 56 -30.62 -1.18 29.42
CA LYS A 56 -32.06 -1.48 29.49
C LYS A 56 -32.32 -2.93 29.85
N GLU A 57 -31.52 -3.84 29.31
CA GLU A 57 -31.66 -5.27 29.50
C GLU A 57 -30.67 -5.70 30.58
N LYS A 58 -31.06 -5.63 31.85
CA LYS A 58 -30.24 -6.15 32.97
C LYS A 58 -29.85 -7.61 32.69
N GLY A 59 -28.65 -7.82 32.16
CA GLY A 59 -28.08 -9.14 31.90
C GLY A 59 -28.15 -9.65 30.44
N GLU A 60 -28.68 -8.91 29.46
CA GLU A 60 -28.46 -9.30 28.05
C GLU A 60 -27.09 -8.84 27.58
N GLU A 61 -26.27 -9.82 27.24
CA GLU A 61 -24.96 -9.61 26.63
C GLU A 61 -25.16 -9.34 25.14
N ILE A 62 -24.58 -8.24 24.64
CA ILE A 62 -24.56 -7.97 23.21
C ILE A 62 -23.42 -8.79 22.62
N GLU A 63 -23.76 -9.80 21.83
CA GLU A 63 -22.81 -10.55 21.03
C GLU A 63 -22.23 -9.64 19.96
N ILE A 64 -20.90 -9.61 19.84
CA ILE A 64 -20.16 -8.99 18.75
C ILE A 64 -19.13 -10.00 18.23
N PHE A 65 -18.53 -9.69 17.08
CA PHE A 65 -17.57 -10.59 16.45
C PHE A 65 -16.23 -9.89 16.26
N LEU A 66 -15.16 -10.68 16.30
CA LEU A 66 -13.83 -10.25 15.85
C LEU A 66 -13.49 -11.09 14.63
N ILE A 67 -12.95 -10.47 13.58
CA ILE A 67 -12.51 -11.19 12.39
C ILE A 67 -11.04 -10.90 12.09
N ASP A 68 -10.24 -11.95 12.08
CA ASP A 68 -8.87 -11.91 11.61
C ASP A 68 -8.89 -11.90 10.09
N SER A 69 -8.56 -10.74 9.51
CA SER A 69 -8.54 -10.57 8.06
C SER A 69 -7.33 -11.19 7.36
N GLY A 70 -6.29 -11.58 8.10
CA GLY A 70 -5.12 -12.27 7.55
C GLY A 70 -5.34 -13.77 7.40
N ASN A 71 -5.91 -14.41 8.43
CA ASN A 71 -6.13 -15.85 8.45
C ASN A 71 -7.59 -16.27 8.19
N TYR A 72 -8.48 -15.31 7.95
CA TYR A 72 -9.91 -15.54 7.72
C TYR A 72 -10.57 -16.26 8.91
N ILE A 73 -10.18 -15.94 10.15
CA ILE A 73 -10.72 -16.58 11.36
C ILE A 73 -11.78 -15.70 12.01
N LEU A 74 -12.92 -16.29 12.37
CA LEU A 74 -14.01 -15.62 13.06
C LEU A 74 -14.02 -15.98 14.55
N TYR A 75 -14.18 -14.97 15.40
CA TYR A 75 -14.34 -15.11 16.84
C TYR A 75 -15.63 -14.44 17.30
N ASN A 76 -16.24 -15.04 18.31
CA ASN A 76 -17.35 -14.48 19.07
C ASN A 76 -16.82 -13.83 20.34
N CYS A 77 -17.41 -12.72 20.76
CA CYS A 77 -17.27 -12.23 22.12
C CYS A 77 -18.49 -11.43 22.55
N LYS A 78 -18.57 -11.14 23.86
CA LYS A 78 -19.65 -10.35 24.45
C LYS A 78 -19.17 -8.96 24.79
N LEU A 79 -19.92 -7.96 24.35
CA LEU A 79 -19.68 -6.56 24.65
C LEU A 79 -20.30 -6.19 26.00
N LEU A 80 -19.51 -5.54 26.85
CA LEU A 80 -19.89 -5.10 28.19
C LEU A 80 -19.98 -3.58 28.32
N ASP A 81 -19.14 -2.84 27.59
CA ASP A 81 -19.11 -1.37 27.60
C ASP A 81 -18.36 -0.84 26.36
N ILE A 82 -18.59 0.42 26.01
CA ILE A 82 -17.84 1.15 24.98
C ILE A 82 -17.44 2.51 25.55
N LYS A 83 -16.15 2.86 25.47
CA LYS A 83 -15.65 4.21 25.76
C LYS A 83 -15.25 4.90 24.47
N PHE A 84 -15.71 6.13 24.27
CA PHE A 84 -15.37 6.99 23.14
C PHE A 84 -15.63 8.45 23.48
N ASN A 85 -14.97 9.38 22.77
CA ASN A 85 -15.19 10.82 22.92
C ASN A 85 -16.14 11.33 21.82
N ARG A 86 -17.23 12.01 22.21
CA ARG A 86 -18.23 12.55 21.28
C ARG A 86 -17.71 13.69 20.40
N ASP A 87 -16.58 14.30 20.77
CA ASP A 87 -15.92 15.33 19.96
C ASP A 87 -15.01 14.74 18.87
N ASN A 88 -15.13 13.43 18.58
CA ASN A 88 -14.32 12.71 17.60
C ASN A 88 -12.81 12.84 17.87
N LYS A 89 -12.43 12.64 19.14
CA LYS A 89 -11.02 12.62 19.58
C LYS A 89 -10.66 11.23 20.06
N VAL A 90 -9.40 10.85 19.84
CA VAL A 90 -8.83 9.66 20.46
C VAL A 90 -8.81 9.81 21.99
N ILE A 91 -8.89 8.69 22.69
CA ILE A 91 -8.83 8.61 24.15
C ILE A 91 -7.82 7.53 24.57
N PRO A 92 -7.14 7.71 25.71
CA PRO A 92 -6.23 6.71 26.24
C PRO A 92 -6.99 5.45 26.67
N CYS A 93 -6.25 4.37 26.90
CA CYS A 93 -6.80 3.14 27.45
C CYS A 93 -7.54 3.37 28.78
N PRO A 94 -8.76 2.85 28.96
CA PRO A 94 -9.50 3.03 30.21
C PRO A 94 -8.86 2.33 31.43
N GLU A 95 -8.28 1.14 31.23
CA GLU A 95 -7.65 0.31 32.27
C GLU A 95 -6.46 -0.42 31.62
N GLU A 96 -5.25 0.12 31.77
CA GLU A 96 -4.03 -0.40 31.11
C GLU A 96 -3.72 -1.84 31.52
N GLU A 97 -3.96 -2.20 32.79
CA GLU A 97 -3.73 -3.55 33.32
C GLU A 97 -4.70 -4.61 32.78
N LYS A 98 -5.78 -4.17 32.11
CA LYS A 98 -6.78 -5.03 31.46
C LYS A 98 -6.74 -4.92 29.94
N SER A 99 -5.56 -4.58 29.42
CA SER A 99 -5.28 -4.46 27.99
C SER A 99 -3.88 -5.03 27.70
N PRO A 100 -3.64 -5.62 26.52
CA PRO A 100 -2.32 -6.09 26.17
C PRO A 100 -1.25 -5.00 26.18
N GLY A 101 -0.07 -5.35 26.69
CA GLY A 101 1.01 -4.39 26.95
C GLY A 101 1.55 -3.70 25.70
N TYR A 102 1.47 -4.35 24.53
CA TYR A 102 1.98 -3.78 23.28
C TYR A 102 1.22 -2.55 22.80
N TYR A 103 0.01 -2.28 23.32
CA TYR A 103 -0.79 -1.12 22.88
C TYR A 103 -1.63 -0.44 23.96
N CYS A 104 -1.54 -0.87 25.22
CA CYS A 104 -2.29 -0.26 26.33
C CYS A 104 -1.96 1.23 26.56
N HIS A 105 -0.80 1.72 26.11
CA HIS A 105 -0.40 3.13 26.23
C HIS A 105 -0.79 4.01 25.04
N SER A 106 -1.42 3.42 24.00
CA SER A 106 -1.85 4.14 22.81
C SER A 106 -3.23 4.78 23.00
N GLU A 107 -3.55 5.78 22.17
CA GLU A 107 -4.87 6.43 22.15
C GLU A 107 -5.67 5.97 20.92
N TYR A 108 -6.96 5.67 21.12
CA TYR A 108 -7.88 5.24 20.04
C TYR A 108 -9.20 5.98 20.12
N TYR A 109 -9.92 6.08 19.00
CA TYR A 109 -11.25 6.72 18.97
C TYR A 109 -12.29 6.00 19.82
N ALA A 110 -12.16 4.69 19.98
CA ALA A 110 -13.01 3.90 20.87
C ALA A 110 -12.27 2.72 21.50
N TRP A 111 -12.72 2.34 22.68
CA TRP A 111 -12.33 1.12 23.38
C TRP A 111 -13.56 0.28 23.72
N PHE A 112 -13.52 -1.01 23.41
CA PHE A 112 -14.59 -1.96 23.66
C PHE A 112 -14.23 -2.88 24.81
N LYS A 113 -15.07 -2.93 25.85
CA LYS A 113 -14.90 -3.88 26.95
C LYS A 113 -15.54 -5.19 26.55
N ILE A 114 -14.74 -6.24 26.35
CA ILE A 114 -15.22 -7.52 25.82
C ILE A 114 -14.91 -8.70 26.76
N LYS A 115 -15.69 -9.77 26.63
CA LYS A 115 -15.47 -11.04 27.34
C LYS A 115 -15.79 -12.27 26.51
N ASP A 116 -15.29 -13.42 26.96
CA ASP A 116 -15.57 -14.75 26.39
C ASP A 116 -15.18 -14.82 24.89
N ILE A 117 -13.90 -14.59 24.57
CA ILE A 117 -13.40 -14.62 23.18
C ILE A 117 -13.25 -16.09 22.73
N GLU A 118 -14.14 -16.54 21.85
CA GLU A 118 -14.20 -17.93 21.39
C GLU A 118 -14.11 -18.01 19.86
N LYS A 119 -13.28 -18.92 19.34
CA LYS A 119 -13.23 -19.20 17.90
C LYS A 119 -14.52 -19.91 17.50
N ILE A 120 -15.16 -19.48 16.42
CA ILE A 120 -16.42 -20.05 15.93
C ILE A 120 -16.33 -20.38 14.44
N GLU A 121 -17.28 -21.20 13.97
CA GLU A 121 -17.43 -21.53 12.55
C GLU A 121 -17.85 -20.30 11.74
N GLN A 122 -17.24 -20.12 10.56
CA GLN A 122 -17.43 -18.92 9.73
C GLN A 122 -18.89 -18.76 9.27
N GLU A 123 -19.61 -19.86 9.08
CA GLU A 123 -21.01 -19.90 8.64
C GLU A 123 -21.95 -19.18 9.60
N ARG A 124 -21.54 -19.00 10.87
CA ARG A 124 -22.33 -18.28 11.88
C ARG A 124 -22.66 -16.86 11.43
N ILE A 125 -21.74 -16.20 10.71
CA ILE A 125 -21.95 -14.83 10.24
C ILE A 125 -23.15 -14.71 9.29
N SER A 126 -23.51 -15.81 8.62
CA SER A 126 -24.64 -15.84 7.70
C SER A 126 -26.00 -15.72 8.38
N ASN A 127 -26.06 -15.77 9.72
CA ASN A 127 -27.27 -15.48 10.50
C ASN A 127 -27.51 -13.97 10.67
N PHE A 128 -26.68 -13.13 10.07
CA PHE A 128 -26.75 -11.69 10.18
C PHE A 128 -26.93 -11.02 8.81
N SER A 129 -27.32 -9.76 8.85
CA SER A 129 -27.44 -8.85 7.72
C SER A 129 -26.68 -7.57 8.00
N TYR A 130 -26.12 -6.98 6.95
CA TYR A 130 -25.50 -5.65 7.04
C TYR A 130 -26.56 -4.60 7.34
N PHE A 131 -26.16 -3.60 8.13
CA PHE A 131 -26.90 -2.40 8.42
C PHE A 131 -25.94 -1.22 8.19
N GLU A 132 -25.93 -0.63 7.00
CA GLU A 132 -24.90 0.33 6.65
C GLU A 132 -25.13 1.71 7.30
N ILE A 133 -24.04 2.35 7.69
CA ILE A 133 -24.02 3.71 8.22
C ILE A 133 -23.29 4.59 7.22
N ASP A 134 -24.02 5.38 6.44
CA ASP A 134 -23.46 6.20 5.35
C ASP A 134 -22.39 7.20 5.83
N SER A 135 -22.52 7.70 7.06
CA SER A 135 -21.54 8.64 7.63
C SER A 135 -20.25 7.98 8.13
N PHE A 136 -20.18 6.65 8.19
CA PHE A 136 -19.03 5.95 8.78
C PHE A 136 -17.79 6.03 7.91
N VAL A 137 -17.90 5.69 6.62
CA VAL A 137 -16.80 5.75 5.66
C VAL A 137 -17.36 5.98 4.26
N SER A 138 -16.64 6.74 3.45
CA SER A 138 -17.00 6.93 2.04
C SER A 138 -16.76 5.64 1.25
N ASP A 139 -17.84 4.87 1.05
CA ASP A 139 -17.85 3.62 0.29
C ASP A 139 -18.83 3.71 -0.88
N PRO A 140 -18.37 3.75 -2.14
CA PRO A 140 -19.25 3.81 -3.30
C PRO A 140 -20.13 2.56 -3.44
N THR A 141 -19.76 1.45 -2.78
CA THR A 141 -20.48 0.17 -2.82
C THR A 141 -21.47 -0.01 -1.65
N ASN A 142 -21.52 0.91 -0.67
CA ASN A 142 -22.33 0.78 0.56
C ASN A 142 -23.77 0.30 0.30
N LYS A 143 -24.45 0.97 -0.63
CA LYS A 143 -25.87 0.72 -0.96
C LYS A 143 -26.15 -0.70 -1.44
N LYS A 144 -25.12 -1.42 -1.91
CA LYS A 144 -25.24 -2.81 -2.38
C LYS A 144 -25.25 -3.81 -1.22
N PHE A 145 -24.60 -3.46 -0.11
CA PHE A 145 -24.55 -4.32 1.08
C PHE A 145 -25.70 -4.03 2.05
N ASP A 146 -26.18 -2.79 2.09
CA ASP A 146 -27.21 -2.38 3.05
C ASP A 146 -28.49 -3.23 2.99
N ASN A 147 -29.00 -3.59 4.17
CA ASN A 147 -30.19 -4.41 4.37
C ASN A 147 -30.15 -5.76 3.61
N LYS A 148 -28.97 -6.38 3.48
CA LYS A 148 -28.81 -7.73 2.94
C LYS A 148 -28.11 -8.67 3.90
N ARG A 149 -28.42 -9.97 3.79
CA ARG A 149 -27.74 -11.07 4.49
C ARG A 149 -26.23 -11.04 4.23
N VAL A 150 -25.42 -11.14 5.27
CA VAL A 150 -23.99 -11.44 5.13
C VAL A 150 -23.89 -12.86 4.58
N PHE A 151 -23.29 -13.05 3.40
CA PHE A 151 -23.28 -14.38 2.81
C PHE A 151 -22.18 -15.26 3.40
N ASP A 152 -20.97 -14.71 3.45
CA ASP A 152 -19.77 -15.34 4.01
C ASP A 152 -18.77 -14.25 4.44
N ILE A 153 -17.68 -14.67 5.09
CA ILE A 153 -16.63 -13.75 5.53
C ILE A 153 -15.81 -13.17 4.36
N TYR A 154 -15.76 -13.83 3.21
CA TYR A 154 -14.99 -13.37 2.05
C TYR A 154 -15.66 -12.15 1.41
N GLU A 155 -16.98 -12.20 1.26
CA GLU A 155 -17.82 -11.08 0.88
C GLU A 155 -17.59 -9.88 1.80
N MET A 156 -17.56 -10.12 3.11
CA MET A 156 -17.33 -9.07 4.11
C MET A 156 -15.94 -8.45 3.97
N LEU A 157 -14.90 -9.27 3.95
CA LEU A 157 -13.49 -8.84 3.88
C LEU A 157 -13.10 -8.26 2.53
N ASN A 158 -13.86 -8.53 1.46
CA ASN A 158 -13.72 -7.84 0.18
C ASN A 158 -13.99 -6.33 0.30
N ARG A 159 -14.61 -5.84 1.37
CA ARG A 159 -14.81 -4.41 1.65
C ARG A 159 -13.67 -3.89 2.54
N ARG A 160 -12.52 -3.59 1.92
CA ARG A 160 -11.25 -3.34 2.64
C ARG A 160 -11.08 -1.94 3.21
N HIS A 161 -11.91 -0.98 2.81
CA HIS A 161 -11.85 0.41 3.25
C HIS A 161 -12.41 0.63 4.66
N ARG A 162 -12.75 -0.45 5.38
CA ARG A 162 -13.30 -0.39 6.74
C ARG A 162 -12.70 -1.43 7.68
N THR A 163 -12.91 -1.18 8.96
CA THR A 163 -12.51 -2.01 10.10
C THR A 163 -13.70 -2.39 11.00
N ILE A 164 -14.87 -1.75 10.84
CA ILE A 164 -16.11 -2.15 11.50
C ILE A 164 -17.18 -2.51 10.45
N TYR A 165 -17.83 -3.66 10.65
CA TYR A 165 -19.04 -4.03 9.92
C TYR A 165 -20.23 -3.99 10.88
N PHE A 166 -21.24 -3.20 10.54
CA PHE A 166 -22.45 -3.09 11.34
C PHE A 166 -23.46 -4.13 10.89
N ILE A 167 -24.01 -4.88 11.84
CA ILE A 167 -24.88 -6.03 11.54
C ILE A 167 -26.11 -6.09 12.44
N THR A 168 -27.13 -6.79 11.97
CA THR A 168 -28.37 -7.13 12.68
C THR A 168 -28.74 -8.58 12.38
N PRO A 169 -29.50 -9.29 13.23
CA PRO A 169 -30.03 -10.61 12.90
C PRO A 169 -30.72 -10.62 11.53
N TYR A 170 -30.42 -11.63 10.73
CA TYR A 170 -31.02 -11.84 9.42
C TYR A 170 -32.51 -12.18 9.57
N ASP A 171 -33.32 -11.57 8.71
CA ASP A 171 -34.76 -11.80 8.60
C ASP A 171 -35.05 -11.97 7.11
N SER A 172 -35.50 -13.17 6.72
CA SER A 172 -35.74 -13.51 5.31
C SER A 172 -36.88 -12.72 4.67
N GLU A 173 -37.77 -12.11 5.46
CA GLU A 173 -38.86 -11.29 4.94
C GLU A 173 -38.41 -9.84 4.71
N LYS A 174 -37.39 -9.37 5.45
CA LYS A 174 -36.93 -7.97 5.41
C LYS A 174 -35.64 -7.77 4.63
N HIS A 175 -34.75 -8.75 4.63
CA HIS A 175 -33.40 -8.60 4.09
C HIS A 175 -33.24 -9.33 2.76
N LYS A 176 -32.51 -8.70 1.84
CA LYS A 176 -32.15 -9.34 0.58
C LYS A 176 -31.18 -10.49 0.85
N SER A 177 -31.25 -11.56 0.07
CA SER A 177 -30.38 -12.74 0.20
C SER A 177 -29.76 -13.12 -1.14
N HIS A 178 -28.72 -12.38 -1.52
CA HIS A 178 -27.82 -12.67 -2.64
C HIS A 178 -26.39 -12.43 -2.15
N LYS A 179 -25.37 -13.07 -2.72
CA LYS A 179 -23.96 -12.74 -2.51
C LYS A 179 -23.59 -11.52 -3.35
N VAL A 180 -22.81 -10.60 -2.82
CA VAL A 180 -22.23 -9.48 -3.58
C VAL A 180 -20.76 -9.80 -3.84
N GLU A 181 -20.38 -9.76 -5.12
CA GLU A 181 -19.01 -9.95 -5.54
C GLU A 181 -18.50 -8.65 -6.17
N LEU A 182 -17.47 -8.07 -5.55
CA LEU A 182 -16.82 -6.87 -6.06
C LEU A 182 -15.80 -7.32 -7.10
N VAL A 183 -16.05 -7.00 -8.37
CA VAL A 183 -15.11 -7.33 -9.45
C VAL A 183 -14.09 -6.22 -9.66
N TYR A 184 -12.92 -6.63 -10.14
CA TYR A 184 -11.79 -5.76 -10.38
C TYR A 184 -11.82 -5.14 -11.79
N ALA A 185 -12.52 -5.80 -12.73
CA ALA A 185 -12.80 -5.27 -14.06
C ALA A 185 -14.16 -5.65 -14.64
N ILE A 186 -14.55 -4.94 -15.70
CA ILE A 186 -15.77 -5.21 -16.47
C ILE A 186 -15.69 -6.55 -17.20
N ASP A 187 -14.53 -6.95 -17.72
CA ASP A 187 -14.40 -8.21 -18.46
C ASP A 187 -14.52 -9.44 -17.55
N ASP A 188 -14.19 -9.31 -16.26
CA ASP A 188 -14.35 -10.40 -15.27
C ASP A 188 -15.83 -10.81 -15.10
N ILE A 189 -16.76 -9.88 -15.35
CA ILE A 189 -18.20 -10.13 -15.27
C ILE A 189 -18.62 -11.26 -16.20
N LYS A 190 -17.94 -11.41 -17.36
CA LYS A 190 -18.26 -12.45 -18.36
C LYS A 190 -17.83 -13.85 -17.92
N ASN A 191 -16.88 -13.96 -16.99
CA ASN A 191 -16.30 -15.22 -16.54
C ASN A 191 -16.94 -15.74 -15.24
N ILE A 192 -17.80 -14.95 -14.59
CA ILE A 192 -18.53 -15.39 -13.40
C ILE A 192 -19.64 -16.34 -13.83
N ASP A 193 -19.60 -17.59 -13.35
CA ASP A 193 -20.62 -18.59 -13.65
C ASP A 193 -21.95 -18.21 -12.98
N THR A 194 -22.78 -17.47 -13.72
CA THR A 194 -24.12 -17.02 -13.29
C THR A 194 -25.14 -18.16 -13.12
N LYS A 195 -24.71 -19.42 -13.25
CA LYS A 195 -25.52 -20.63 -13.03
C LYS A 195 -26.13 -20.74 -11.63
N ASP A 196 -25.70 -19.91 -10.68
CA ASP A 196 -26.27 -19.85 -9.32
C ASP A 196 -27.61 -19.06 -9.26
N ASN A 197 -28.49 -19.26 -10.26
CA ASN A 197 -29.88 -18.76 -10.33
C ASN A 197 -30.07 -17.29 -9.92
N GLY A 198 -29.13 -16.39 -10.27
CA GLY A 198 -29.24 -14.95 -9.96
C GLY A 198 -29.03 -14.59 -8.48
N LYS A 199 -28.45 -15.48 -7.67
CA LYS A 199 -28.09 -15.21 -6.27
C LYS A 199 -26.76 -14.47 -6.10
N ILE A 200 -26.06 -14.11 -7.17
CA ILE A 200 -24.82 -13.33 -7.10
C ILE A 200 -25.06 -11.99 -7.81
N GLU A 201 -24.93 -10.89 -7.07
CA GLU A 201 -24.91 -9.54 -7.61
C GLU A 201 -23.44 -9.12 -7.81
N VAL A 202 -23.07 -8.94 -9.07
CA VAL A 202 -21.73 -8.47 -9.44
C VAL A 202 -21.72 -6.95 -9.44
N VAL A 203 -20.86 -6.37 -8.62
CA VAL A 203 -20.70 -4.92 -8.55
C VAL A 203 -19.47 -4.53 -9.35
N PRO A 204 -19.62 -3.70 -10.41
CA PRO A 204 -18.50 -3.28 -11.24
C PRO A 204 -17.47 -2.52 -10.40
N PRO A 205 -16.22 -2.41 -10.89
CA PRO A 205 -15.17 -1.75 -10.15
C PRO A 205 -15.58 -0.32 -9.78
N SER A 206 -15.46 0.04 -8.51
CA SER A 206 -15.55 1.45 -8.11
C SER A 206 -14.39 2.18 -8.78
N GLN A 207 -14.66 3.35 -9.38
CA GLN A 207 -13.71 4.19 -10.13
C GLN A 207 -12.53 4.69 -9.27
N SER A 208 -11.65 3.80 -8.84
CA SER A 208 -10.26 4.17 -8.56
C SER A 208 -9.62 4.40 -9.93
N GLU A 209 -9.01 5.56 -10.12
CA GLU A 209 -8.37 5.90 -11.38
C GLU A 209 -6.85 5.84 -11.22
N ALA A 210 -6.15 5.43 -12.27
CA ALA A 210 -4.69 5.47 -12.29
C ALA A 210 -4.14 6.89 -12.10
N PHE A 211 -4.93 7.92 -12.43
CA PHE A 211 -4.58 9.34 -12.35
C PHE A 211 -5.56 10.11 -11.46
N ILE A 212 -5.18 10.38 -10.21
CA ILE A 212 -6.01 11.09 -9.24
C ILE A 212 -5.60 12.57 -9.21
N THR A 213 -6.40 13.42 -9.84
CA THR A 213 -6.15 14.88 -9.90
C THR A 213 -6.79 15.67 -8.75
N THR A 214 -7.79 15.09 -8.09
CA THR A 214 -8.39 15.65 -6.87
C THR A 214 -7.38 15.53 -5.72
N PRO A 215 -7.03 16.64 -5.04
CA PRO A 215 -6.06 16.57 -3.95
C PRO A 215 -6.54 15.67 -2.81
N MET A 216 -5.71 14.69 -2.45
CA MET A 216 -5.92 13.85 -1.27
C MET A 216 -5.17 14.44 -0.08
N PHE A 217 -5.89 14.92 0.93
CA PHE A 217 -5.25 15.37 2.17
C PHE A 217 -4.75 14.17 2.99
N ARG A 218 -3.52 14.24 3.48
CA ARG A 218 -2.90 13.23 4.35
C ARG A 218 -2.31 13.92 5.56
N ASP A 219 -2.73 13.47 6.74
CA ASP A 219 -2.25 13.98 8.02
C ASP A 219 -0.86 13.40 8.35
N SER A 220 0.14 13.67 7.51
CA SER A 220 1.53 13.26 7.71
C SER A 220 2.45 14.02 6.76
N VAL A 221 3.73 14.15 7.12
CA VAL A 221 4.79 14.67 6.23
C VAL A 221 5.69 13.58 5.66
N TYR A 222 5.47 12.31 6.04
CA TYR A 222 6.37 11.22 5.69
C TYR A 222 5.92 10.46 4.44
N ILE A 223 6.85 10.14 3.56
CA ILE A 223 6.63 9.25 2.39
C ILE A 223 7.63 8.11 2.48
N ILE A 224 7.17 6.89 2.22
CA ILE A 224 8.01 5.68 2.24
C ILE A 224 8.32 5.28 0.80
N HIS A 225 9.56 4.91 0.52
CA HIS A 225 9.99 4.41 -0.79
C HIS A 225 10.75 3.10 -0.67
N LEU A 226 10.13 2.06 -1.22
CA LEU A 226 10.67 0.73 -1.38
C LEU A 226 11.00 0.51 -2.85
N SER A 227 11.93 -0.41 -3.12
CA SER A 227 12.21 -0.90 -4.45
C SER A 227 12.83 -2.28 -4.37
N ASP A 228 12.77 -3.04 -5.47
CA ASP A 228 13.51 -4.29 -5.64
C ASP A 228 13.24 -5.26 -4.48
N LEU A 229 11.96 -5.61 -4.30
CA LEU A 229 11.48 -6.54 -3.28
C LEU A 229 11.82 -7.98 -3.64
N HIS A 230 11.78 -8.33 -4.93
CA HIS A 230 12.19 -9.62 -5.48
C HIS A 230 11.56 -10.83 -4.76
N PHE A 231 10.24 -10.79 -4.54
CA PHE A 231 9.53 -11.88 -3.86
C PHE A 231 9.69 -13.20 -4.63
N ASN A 232 10.37 -14.14 -4.01
CA ASN A 232 10.60 -15.50 -4.46
C ASN A 232 11.19 -16.31 -3.29
N HIS A 233 11.05 -17.64 -3.29
CA HIS A 233 11.52 -18.49 -2.19
C HIS A 233 13.06 -18.55 -2.03
N LYS A 234 13.83 -18.16 -3.05
CA LYS A 234 15.31 -18.24 -3.06
C LYS A 234 16.01 -16.89 -3.16
N HIS A 235 15.37 -15.93 -3.82
CA HIS A 235 15.97 -14.63 -4.16
C HIS A 235 15.51 -13.49 -3.26
N HIS A 236 14.48 -13.72 -2.44
CA HIS A 236 14.08 -12.82 -1.37
C HIS A 236 14.89 -13.14 -0.10
N ASN A 237 15.43 -12.11 0.54
CA ASN A 237 16.31 -12.26 1.71
C ASN A 237 15.55 -12.64 3.00
N PHE A 238 14.28 -12.27 3.09
CA PHE A 238 13.49 -12.38 4.31
C PHE A 238 12.55 -13.58 4.26
N PRO A 239 12.23 -14.19 5.41
CA PRO A 239 11.24 -15.26 5.43
C PRO A 239 9.83 -14.70 5.13
N HIS A 240 8.98 -15.50 4.51
CA HIS A 240 7.58 -15.11 4.25
C HIS A 240 6.71 -15.17 5.52
N GLU A 241 7.13 -15.94 6.52
CA GLU A 241 6.46 -16.10 7.81
C GLU A 241 7.47 -15.94 8.95
N GLU A 242 7.00 -15.48 10.11
CA GLU A 242 7.86 -15.29 11.27
C GLU A 242 8.29 -16.62 11.87
N SER A 243 9.57 -16.72 12.23
CA SER A 243 10.13 -17.85 12.96
C SER A 243 11.11 -17.37 14.02
N ARG A 244 11.49 -18.23 14.98
CA ARG A 244 12.35 -17.82 16.10
C ARG A 244 13.67 -17.21 15.60
N GLY A 245 13.82 -15.90 15.75
CA GLY A 245 15.02 -15.15 15.38
C GLY A 245 15.04 -14.63 13.94
N SER A 246 14.01 -14.87 13.13
CA SER A 246 13.90 -14.37 11.75
C SER A 246 12.54 -13.72 11.52
N TYR A 247 12.57 -12.46 11.07
CA TYR A 247 11.37 -11.63 10.91
C TYR A 247 11.06 -11.40 9.43
N PRO A 248 9.79 -11.44 9.02
CA PRO A 248 9.39 -11.02 7.69
C PRO A 248 9.73 -9.54 7.44
N LEU A 249 9.99 -9.19 6.18
CA LEU A 249 10.34 -7.82 5.78
C LEU A 249 9.32 -6.79 6.27
N PHE A 250 8.03 -7.13 6.22
CA PHE A 250 6.95 -6.27 6.71
C PHE A 250 7.18 -5.85 8.16
N GLY A 251 7.42 -6.79 9.07
CA GLY A 251 7.58 -6.49 10.50
C GLY A 251 8.80 -5.63 10.77
N LEU A 252 9.89 -5.82 10.01
CA LEU A 252 11.11 -5.03 10.12
C LEU A 252 10.88 -3.58 9.69
N ILE A 253 10.28 -3.37 8.52
CA ILE A 253 9.98 -2.03 7.99
C ILE A 253 8.93 -1.33 8.87
N TYR A 254 7.87 -2.04 9.27
CA TYR A 254 6.79 -1.48 10.08
C TYR A 254 7.31 -0.93 11.42
N ARG A 255 8.11 -1.71 12.15
CA ARG A 255 8.72 -1.26 13.42
C ARG A 255 9.63 -0.05 13.22
N ASP A 256 10.47 -0.05 12.19
CA ASP A 256 11.38 1.06 11.91
C ASP A 256 10.61 2.35 11.53
N ILE A 257 9.54 2.25 10.72
CA ILE A 257 8.69 3.40 10.39
C ILE A 257 8.01 3.96 11.65
N LEU A 258 7.46 3.11 12.53
CA LEU A 258 6.85 3.57 13.77
C LEU A 258 7.87 4.30 14.66
N GLU A 259 9.09 3.80 14.76
CA GLU A 259 10.16 4.41 15.55
C GLU A 259 10.59 5.76 14.97
N VAL A 260 10.80 5.84 13.65
CA VAL A 260 11.34 7.02 12.97
C VAL A 260 10.28 8.09 12.73
N CYS A 261 9.12 7.71 12.18
CA CYS A 261 8.07 8.65 11.79
C CYS A 261 7.18 9.05 12.97
N LYS A 262 6.98 8.13 13.94
CA LYS A 262 6.04 8.28 15.07
C LYS A 262 4.60 8.62 14.66
N LYS A 263 4.28 8.36 13.39
CA LYS A 263 3.01 8.63 12.73
C LYS A 263 2.94 7.80 11.45
N ASP A 264 1.73 7.45 11.05
CA ASP A 264 1.47 6.82 9.76
C ASP A 264 1.98 7.73 8.61
N PRO A 265 2.61 7.16 7.56
CA PRO A 265 3.03 7.92 6.40
C PRO A 265 1.85 8.41 5.56
N ALA A 266 2.12 9.41 4.73
CA ALA A 266 1.18 9.95 3.77
C ALA A 266 1.03 9.05 2.53
N LEU A 267 2.14 8.46 2.07
CA LEU A 267 2.22 7.73 0.81
C LEU A 267 3.27 6.61 0.87
N LEU A 268 3.00 5.49 0.19
CA LEU A 268 3.95 4.42 -0.11
C LEU A 268 4.31 4.45 -1.60
N ILE A 269 5.60 4.41 -1.94
CA ILE A 269 6.12 4.31 -3.30
C ILE A 269 6.86 2.99 -3.42
N VAL A 270 6.60 2.23 -4.48
CA VAL A 270 7.32 1.01 -4.84
C VAL A 270 7.78 1.11 -6.28
N SER A 271 9.09 1.34 -6.48
CA SER A 271 9.66 1.64 -7.80
C SER A 271 10.14 0.39 -8.55
N GLY A 272 9.31 -0.66 -8.61
CA GLY A 272 9.56 -1.85 -9.42
C GLY A 272 10.28 -3.00 -8.74
N ASP A 273 10.39 -4.08 -9.50
CA ASP A 273 10.92 -5.40 -9.12
C ASP A 273 10.26 -5.94 -7.86
N LEU A 274 8.93 -6.06 -7.93
CA LEU A 274 8.12 -6.70 -6.89
C LEU A 274 8.45 -8.19 -6.78
N THR A 275 8.64 -8.83 -7.93
CA THR A 275 8.83 -10.26 -8.11
C THR A 275 10.21 -10.54 -8.71
N TRP A 276 10.61 -11.81 -8.77
CA TRP A 276 11.89 -12.19 -9.37
C TRP A 276 11.73 -12.73 -10.79
N HIS A 277 10.59 -13.34 -11.12
CA HIS A 277 10.29 -13.93 -12.42
C HIS A 277 8.96 -13.45 -13.03
N GLY A 278 8.19 -12.59 -12.34
CA GLY A 278 6.88 -12.15 -12.82
C GLY A 278 5.80 -13.24 -12.74
N LEU A 279 5.96 -14.23 -11.85
CA LEU A 279 5.00 -15.33 -11.69
C LEU A 279 3.82 -14.96 -10.79
N GLU A 280 2.66 -15.57 -11.03
CA GLU A 280 1.42 -15.31 -10.25
C GLU A 280 1.61 -15.52 -8.75
N ASN A 281 2.28 -16.61 -8.33
CA ASN A 281 2.55 -16.89 -6.92
C ASN A 281 3.50 -15.86 -6.28
N GLU A 282 4.43 -15.29 -7.06
CA GLU A 282 5.32 -14.22 -6.60
C GLU A 282 4.55 -12.90 -6.41
N PHE A 283 3.63 -12.59 -7.32
CA PHE A 283 2.71 -11.47 -7.15
C PHE A 283 1.75 -11.65 -5.98
N ASP A 284 1.32 -12.87 -5.66
CA ASP A 284 0.52 -13.14 -4.46
C ASP A 284 1.31 -12.86 -3.17
N MET A 285 2.60 -13.18 -3.15
CA MET A 285 3.49 -12.82 -2.03
C MET A 285 3.66 -11.29 -1.91
N ALA A 286 3.91 -10.61 -3.04
CA ALA A 286 3.99 -9.15 -3.09
C ALA A 286 2.69 -8.49 -2.63
N TYR A 287 1.55 -9.01 -3.08
CA TYR A 287 0.23 -8.55 -2.70
C TYR A 287 0.01 -8.65 -1.19
N LYS A 288 0.31 -9.81 -0.60
CA LYS A 288 0.18 -10.03 0.84
C LYS A 288 1.02 -9.00 1.61
N PHE A 289 2.30 -8.85 1.24
CA PHE A 289 3.20 -7.87 1.86
C PHE A 289 2.67 -6.44 1.77
N LEU A 290 2.22 -6.00 0.60
CA LEU A 290 1.72 -4.63 0.41
C LEU A 290 0.40 -4.38 1.13
N ASP A 291 -0.47 -5.38 1.20
CA ASP A 291 -1.73 -5.29 1.94
C ASP A 291 -1.51 -5.29 3.47
N ASP A 292 -0.54 -6.08 3.95
CA ASP A 292 -0.03 -6.04 5.33
C ASP A 292 0.52 -4.65 5.67
N LEU A 293 1.47 -4.17 4.85
CA LEU A 293 2.15 -2.89 5.07
C LEU A 293 1.18 -1.72 5.04
N ASN A 294 0.28 -1.66 4.05
CA ASN A 294 -0.72 -0.61 4.00
C ASN A 294 -1.69 -0.66 5.18
N SER A 295 -2.10 -1.85 5.58
CA SER A 295 -3.02 -2.01 6.71
C SER A 295 -2.37 -1.57 8.02
N GLY A 296 -1.09 -1.92 8.25
CA GLY A 296 -0.33 -1.50 9.41
C GLY A 296 -0.06 0.01 9.44
N LEU A 297 0.14 0.63 8.28
CA LEU A 297 0.50 2.06 8.13
C LEU A 297 -0.69 2.99 7.88
N GLY A 298 -1.93 2.55 8.11
CA GLY A 298 -3.11 3.38 7.88
C GLY A 298 -3.29 3.84 6.42
N LEU A 299 -2.72 3.10 5.46
CA LEU A 299 -2.80 3.40 4.04
C LEU A 299 -3.93 2.59 3.36
N ARG A 300 -4.31 3.07 2.18
CA ARG A 300 -5.20 2.39 1.24
C ARG A 300 -4.45 2.23 -0.08
N PRO A 301 -4.88 1.35 -1.00
CA PRO A 301 -4.25 1.24 -2.32
C PRO A 301 -4.08 2.59 -3.02
N GLU A 302 -5.05 3.52 -2.89
CA GLU A 302 -4.95 4.84 -3.51
C GLU A 302 -3.81 5.71 -2.94
N HIS A 303 -3.29 5.38 -1.76
CA HIS A 303 -2.12 6.01 -1.13
C HIS A 303 -0.81 5.28 -1.47
N SER A 304 -0.82 4.37 -2.44
CA SER A 304 0.37 3.66 -2.92
C SER A 304 0.61 3.95 -4.40
N ILE A 305 1.86 4.20 -4.79
CA ILE A 305 2.32 4.23 -6.19
C ILE A 305 3.18 3.00 -6.43
N ILE A 306 2.79 2.15 -7.38
CA ILE A 306 3.50 0.93 -7.72
C ILE A 306 3.67 0.91 -9.24
N ILE A 307 4.91 0.73 -9.69
CA ILE A 307 5.28 0.56 -11.10
C ILE A 307 6.04 -0.76 -11.27
N PRO A 308 6.07 -1.34 -12.50
CA PRO A 308 6.83 -2.56 -12.71
C PRO A 308 8.33 -2.25 -12.78
N GLY A 309 9.12 -3.24 -12.37
CA GLY A 309 10.51 -3.36 -12.81
C GLY A 309 10.66 -4.41 -13.91
N ASN A 310 11.89 -4.67 -14.35
CA ASN A 310 12.13 -5.60 -15.45
C ASN A 310 11.89 -7.07 -15.04
N HIS A 311 11.94 -7.40 -13.75
CA HIS A 311 11.61 -8.74 -13.26
C HIS A 311 10.10 -8.99 -13.16
N ASP A 312 9.28 -7.95 -13.20
CA ASP A 312 7.82 -8.06 -13.09
C ASP A 312 7.12 -8.40 -14.40
N ILE A 313 7.83 -8.28 -15.53
CA ILE A 313 7.28 -8.53 -16.86
C ILE A 313 7.93 -9.80 -17.44
N GLN A 314 7.10 -10.82 -17.69
CA GLN A 314 7.56 -12.16 -18.02
C GLN A 314 7.79 -12.35 -19.53
N TRP A 315 8.84 -11.74 -20.08
CA TRP A 315 9.15 -11.80 -21.52
C TRP A 315 9.55 -13.18 -22.03
N ILE A 316 9.95 -14.06 -21.13
CA ILE A 316 10.50 -15.38 -21.44
C ILE A 316 9.85 -16.40 -20.52
N ASP A 317 9.40 -17.53 -21.07
CA ASP A 317 8.97 -18.68 -20.26
C ASP A 317 10.23 -19.30 -19.63
N GLN A 318 10.49 -19.00 -18.36
CA GLN A 318 11.70 -19.47 -17.68
C GLN A 318 11.47 -20.87 -17.08
N GLU A 319 12.21 -21.86 -17.59
CA GLU A 319 12.36 -23.18 -16.96
C GLU A 319 13.47 -23.20 -15.89
N SER A 320 14.37 -22.21 -15.93
CA SER A 320 15.50 -22.06 -15.00
C SER A 320 15.11 -21.28 -13.75
N GLU A 321 15.81 -21.55 -12.64
CA GLU A 321 15.59 -20.86 -11.36
C GLU A 321 16.21 -19.47 -11.28
N ASP A 322 17.20 -19.18 -12.14
CA ASP A 322 17.83 -17.86 -12.27
C ASP A 322 17.28 -17.14 -13.52
N TYR A 323 17.15 -15.82 -13.44
CA TYR A 323 16.72 -14.99 -14.56
C TYR A 323 17.81 -14.96 -15.64
N ILE A 324 17.52 -15.54 -16.81
CA ILE A 324 18.46 -15.60 -17.94
C ILE A 324 18.18 -14.44 -18.90
N ARG A 325 19.04 -13.42 -18.86
CA ARG A 325 18.97 -12.25 -19.76
C ARG A 325 19.17 -12.58 -21.24
N ASP A 326 19.89 -13.66 -21.55
CA ASP A 326 20.29 -14.02 -22.93
C ASP A 326 19.32 -14.95 -23.65
N LYS A 327 18.22 -15.34 -22.99
CA LYS A 327 17.23 -16.20 -23.63
C LYS A 327 16.35 -15.35 -24.55
N LYS A 328 16.09 -15.89 -25.74
CA LYS A 328 15.28 -15.20 -26.75
C LYS A 328 13.88 -14.92 -26.20
N ILE A 329 13.36 -13.73 -26.48
CA ILE A 329 11.99 -13.35 -26.11
C ILE A 329 11.01 -14.30 -26.82
N GLU A 330 10.22 -15.00 -26.00
CA GLU A 330 9.28 -16.03 -26.44
C GLU A 330 7.83 -15.53 -26.34
N ASN A 331 7.57 -14.54 -25.48
CA ASN A 331 6.24 -14.06 -25.17
C ASN A 331 5.92 -12.76 -25.93
N SER A 332 4.68 -12.64 -26.40
CA SER A 332 4.15 -11.33 -26.81
C SER A 332 4.07 -10.40 -25.60
N ALA A 333 4.08 -9.08 -25.82
CA ALA A 333 3.91 -8.10 -24.75
C ALA A 333 2.65 -8.38 -23.90
N GLU A 334 1.53 -8.72 -24.55
CA GLU A 334 0.29 -9.09 -23.85
C GLU A 334 0.47 -10.30 -22.92
N LYS A 335 1.21 -11.33 -23.35
CA LYS A 335 1.48 -12.51 -22.51
C LYS A 335 2.46 -12.18 -21.39
N ALA A 336 3.50 -11.40 -21.68
CA ALA A 336 4.54 -11.03 -20.73
C ALA A 336 4.00 -10.15 -19.59
N GLU A 337 3.12 -9.21 -19.92
CA GLU A 337 2.52 -8.27 -18.97
C GLU A 337 1.35 -8.88 -18.17
N LYS A 338 0.85 -10.06 -18.57
CA LYS A 338 -0.41 -10.62 -18.07
C LYS A 338 -0.47 -10.66 -16.54
N ASN A 339 0.55 -11.23 -15.90
CA ASN A 339 0.54 -11.43 -14.44
C ASN A 339 0.63 -10.08 -13.69
N TYR A 340 1.46 -9.15 -14.17
CA TYR A 340 1.55 -7.81 -13.61
C TYR A 340 0.24 -7.02 -13.77
N ARG A 341 -0.41 -7.13 -14.94
CA ARG A 341 -1.72 -6.54 -15.22
C ARG A 341 -2.79 -7.04 -14.24
N GLU A 342 -2.86 -8.35 -14.04
CA GLU A 342 -3.78 -8.96 -13.06
C GLU A 342 -3.46 -8.55 -11.62
N PHE A 343 -2.18 -8.45 -11.26
CA PHE A 343 -1.75 -7.94 -9.96
C PHE A 343 -2.23 -6.50 -9.71
N ILE A 344 -1.98 -5.57 -10.64
CA ILE A 344 -2.39 -4.16 -10.50
C ILE A 344 -3.91 -4.04 -10.42
N LYS A 345 -4.62 -4.81 -11.25
CA LYS A 345 -6.08 -4.91 -11.24
C LYS A 345 -6.61 -5.41 -9.90
N LYS A 346 -6.07 -6.49 -9.36
CA LYS A 346 -6.43 -7.05 -8.04
C LYS A 346 -6.11 -6.09 -6.89
N TYR A 347 -5.00 -5.37 -6.97
CA TYR A 347 -4.54 -4.46 -5.91
C TYR A 347 -5.32 -3.15 -5.87
N TYR A 348 -5.45 -2.47 -7.01
CA TYR A 348 -6.09 -1.15 -7.09
C TYR A 348 -7.58 -1.20 -7.42
N ARG A 349 -8.09 -2.34 -7.89
CA ARG A 349 -9.49 -2.51 -8.34
C ARG A 349 -9.87 -1.62 -9.52
N PHE A 350 -8.94 -1.43 -10.45
CA PHE A 350 -9.19 -0.79 -11.74
C PHE A 350 -8.41 -1.50 -12.85
N GLU A 351 -8.85 -1.30 -14.09
CA GLU A 351 -8.09 -1.76 -15.27
C GLU A 351 -6.88 -0.86 -15.54
N PRO A 352 -5.64 -1.39 -15.52
CA PRO A 352 -4.46 -0.58 -15.79
C PRO A 352 -4.42 -0.07 -17.23
N ASN A 353 -3.91 1.15 -17.41
CA ASN A 353 -3.68 1.70 -18.74
C ASN A 353 -2.55 0.96 -19.48
N GLU A 354 -2.46 1.19 -20.79
CA GLU A 354 -1.48 0.57 -21.70
C GLU A 354 -0.01 0.74 -21.29
N PHE A 355 0.30 1.71 -20.42
CA PHE A 355 1.67 1.98 -19.98
C PHE A 355 1.93 1.61 -18.51
N PHE A 356 0.95 1.07 -17.78
CA PHE A 356 1.02 0.92 -16.31
C PHE A 356 1.39 2.21 -15.56
N SER A 357 1.20 3.36 -16.19
CA SER A 357 1.57 4.66 -15.65
C SER A 357 0.54 5.14 -14.63
N MET A 358 0.96 5.90 -13.63
CA MET A 358 0.06 6.40 -12.58
C MET A 358 0.36 7.85 -12.24
N GLY A 359 -0.61 8.54 -11.65
CA GLY A 359 -0.40 9.87 -11.12
C GLY A 359 -1.29 10.17 -9.92
N LYS A 360 -0.76 10.96 -8.98
CA LYS A 360 -1.46 11.32 -7.75
C LYS A 360 -1.17 12.76 -7.36
N ARG A 361 -2.18 13.42 -6.79
CA ARG A 361 -2.05 14.72 -6.12
C ARG A 361 -2.35 14.57 -4.65
N ILE A 362 -1.40 14.92 -3.79
CA ILE A 362 -1.55 14.86 -2.34
C ILE A 362 -1.25 16.22 -1.69
N ILE A 363 -1.91 16.48 -0.57
CA ILE A 363 -1.64 17.63 0.31
C ILE A 363 -1.30 17.07 1.69
N LEU A 364 -0.17 17.46 2.23
CA LEU A 364 0.34 16.98 3.52
C LEU A 364 -0.17 17.84 4.68
N GLU A 365 0.05 17.39 5.92
CA GLU A 365 -0.38 18.10 7.15
C GLU A 365 0.15 19.53 7.26
N ASN A 366 1.32 19.80 6.68
CA ASN A 366 1.94 21.12 6.64
C ASN A 366 1.48 22.00 5.47
N TYR A 367 0.45 21.54 4.75
CA TYR A 367 -0.13 22.12 3.54
C TYR A 367 0.78 22.12 2.32
N THR A 368 1.88 21.37 2.36
CA THR A 368 2.71 21.15 1.17
C THR A 368 1.97 20.24 0.21
N SER A 369 1.86 20.68 -1.04
CA SER A 369 1.24 19.96 -2.14
C SER A 369 2.29 19.25 -2.98
N ILE A 370 1.99 18.01 -3.38
CA ILE A 370 2.88 17.19 -4.20
C ILE A 370 2.07 16.58 -5.33
N ASP A 371 2.56 16.76 -6.55
CA ASP A 371 2.11 15.99 -7.70
C ASP A 371 3.13 14.93 -8.04
N LEU A 372 2.67 13.71 -8.26
CA LEU A 372 3.52 12.57 -8.60
C LEU A 372 3.06 11.98 -9.91
N ILE A 373 4.01 11.61 -10.76
CA ILE A 373 3.79 10.70 -11.89
C ILE A 373 4.76 9.53 -11.77
N ALA A 374 4.27 8.34 -12.10
CA ALA A 374 5.05 7.11 -12.12
C ALA A 374 4.95 6.50 -13.50
N LEU A 375 6.10 6.21 -14.11
CA LEU A 375 6.21 5.76 -15.50
C LEU A 375 6.85 4.38 -15.54
N ASN A 376 6.29 3.50 -16.37
CA ASN A 376 6.89 2.22 -16.69
C ASN A 376 8.12 2.44 -17.55
N SER A 377 9.27 2.04 -17.02
CA SER A 377 10.56 2.09 -17.72
C SER A 377 10.96 0.78 -18.39
N CYS A 378 10.08 -0.21 -18.45
CA CYS A 378 10.32 -1.55 -19.01
C CYS A 378 9.64 -1.71 -20.38
N MET A 379 9.53 -0.61 -21.15
CA MET A 379 8.75 -0.56 -22.39
C MET A 379 9.49 -1.10 -23.63
N LEU A 380 10.82 -1.29 -23.56
CA LEU A 380 11.65 -1.84 -24.63
C LEU A 380 12.21 -3.18 -24.18
N GLU A 381 11.51 -4.27 -24.44
CA GLU A 381 12.09 -5.61 -24.32
C GLU A 381 11.93 -6.33 -25.67
N GLU A 382 12.90 -6.05 -26.55
CA GLU A 382 13.22 -6.87 -27.73
C GLU A 382 14.55 -7.62 -27.47
N GLU A 383 14.89 -8.63 -28.27
CA GLU A 383 16.02 -9.58 -28.05
C GLU A 383 17.37 -8.91 -27.68
N HIS A 384 17.63 -7.68 -28.11
CA HIS A 384 18.88 -6.94 -27.83
C HIS A 384 18.76 -5.86 -26.74
N PHE A 385 17.55 -5.63 -26.21
CA PHE A 385 17.24 -4.57 -25.26
C PHE A 385 16.76 -5.08 -23.88
N CYS A 386 16.80 -6.40 -23.64
CA CYS A 386 16.46 -6.95 -22.33
C CYS A 386 17.30 -6.30 -21.20
N GLY A 387 16.62 -5.81 -20.17
CA GLY A 387 17.24 -5.13 -19.02
C GLY A 387 17.63 -3.66 -19.24
N TYR A 388 17.35 -3.07 -20.41
CA TYR A 388 17.53 -1.64 -20.64
C TYR A 388 16.27 -0.86 -20.25
N GLY A 389 16.47 0.33 -19.68
CA GLY A 389 15.38 1.23 -19.38
C GLY A 389 14.88 1.98 -20.62
N TYR A 390 13.56 2.09 -20.77
CA TYR A 390 12.92 2.97 -21.74
C TYR A 390 11.53 3.37 -21.31
N ILE A 391 11.21 4.66 -21.39
CA ILE A 391 9.90 5.20 -21.00
C ILE A 391 9.05 5.54 -22.22
N GLY A 392 9.64 6.23 -23.20
CA GLY A 392 8.93 6.76 -24.36
C GLY A 392 8.19 8.07 -24.06
N VAL A 393 8.35 9.04 -24.97
CA VAL A 393 7.81 10.41 -24.83
C VAL A 393 6.29 10.43 -24.73
N GLN A 394 5.61 9.56 -25.48
CA GLN A 394 4.15 9.46 -25.49
C GLN A 394 3.59 9.13 -24.09
N GLN A 395 4.25 8.25 -23.36
CA GLN A 395 3.86 7.87 -22.00
C GLN A 395 3.94 9.09 -21.06
N LEU A 396 5.06 9.80 -21.10
CA LEU A 396 5.29 11.00 -20.31
C LEU A 396 4.24 12.09 -20.62
N ASP A 397 4.01 12.38 -21.91
CA ASP A 397 3.01 13.37 -22.34
C ASP A 397 1.60 13.01 -21.87
N LYS A 398 1.22 11.73 -21.97
CA LYS A 398 -0.09 11.24 -21.52
C LYS A 398 -0.24 11.38 -20.01
N ALA A 399 0.80 11.06 -19.23
CA ALA A 399 0.78 11.23 -17.77
C ALA A 399 0.64 12.70 -17.36
N ILE A 400 1.40 13.60 -18.01
CA ILE A 400 1.33 15.06 -17.78
C ILE A 400 -0.06 15.61 -18.09
N ASN A 401 -0.66 15.18 -19.21
CA ASN A 401 -1.99 15.62 -19.62
C ASN A 401 -3.07 15.09 -18.66
N ASN A 402 -2.99 13.81 -18.27
CA ASN A 402 -3.93 13.21 -17.31
C ASN A 402 -3.85 13.88 -15.94
N MET A 403 -2.65 14.25 -15.48
CA MET A 403 -2.46 15.02 -14.25
C MET A 403 -2.76 16.52 -14.37
N ARG A 404 -3.04 17.00 -15.59
CA ARG A 404 -3.34 18.41 -15.89
C ARG A 404 -2.23 19.37 -15.45
N TRP A 405 -0.97 18.95 -15.54
CA TRP A 405 0.18 19.76 -15.09
C TRP A 405 0.44 21.03 -15.91
N LYS A 406 -0.16 21.12 -17.11
CA LYS A 406 -0.12 22.28 -18.00
C LYS A 406 -1.20 23.32 -17.69
N ASP A 407 -2.12 23.03 -16.76
CA ASP A 407 -3.19 23.95 -16.38
C ASP A 407 -2.71 24.82 -15.21
N ASP A 408 -2.52 26.13 -15.48
CA ASP A 408 -2.00 27.11 -14.51
C ASP A 408 -2.83 27.22 -13.22
N LYS A 409 -4.07 26.72 -13.23
CA LYS A 409 -4.94 26.67 -12.06
C LYS A 409 -4.43 25.71 -10.97
N TYR A 410 -3.63 24.72 -11.32
CA TYR A 410 -3.17 23.67 -10.40
C TYR A 410 -1.67 23.77 -10.16
N LYS A 411 -1.27 24.76 -9.36
CA LYS A 411 0.10 24.85 -8.83
C LYS A 411 0.30 23.84 -7.71
N THR A 412 1.52 23.32 -7.63
CA THR A 412 1.97 22.38 -6.60
C THR A 412 3.34 22.83 -6.09
N ASP A 413 3.69 22.49 -4.86
CA ASP A 413 4.99 22.83 -4.28
C ASP A 413 6.09 21.91 -4.81
N TYR A 414 5.77 20.62 -4.97
CA TYR A 414 6.69 19.62 -5.50
C TYR A 414 6.10 18.79 -6.65
N ARG A 415 6.97 18.42 -7.60
CA ARG A 415 6.69 17.40 -8.63
C ARG A 415 7.68 16.25 -8.58
N PHE A 416 7.17 15.04 -8.41
CA PHE A 416 7.98 13.82 -8.39
C PHE A 416 7.78 13.00 -9.66
N LEU A 417 8.87 12.42 -10.17
CA LEU A 417 8.86 11.40 -11.22
C LEU A 417 9.39 10.10 -10.63
N ILE A 418 8.60 9.03 -10.74
CA ILE A 418 8.99 7.69 -10.30
C ILE A 418 9.19 6.80 -11.53
N MET A 419 10.30 6.07 -11.57
CA MET A 419 10.62 5.09 -12.61
C MET A 419 11.46 3.96 -11.99
N HIS A 420 11.57 2.80 -12.62
CA HIS A 420 12.39 1.70 -12.06
C HIS A 420 13.87 1.86 -12.43
N HIS A 421 14.15 1.97 -13.73
CA HIS A 421 15.51 2.20 -14.23
C HIS A 421 16.02 3.61 -13.88
N HIS A 422 17.33 3.78 -13.79
CA HIS A 422 17.95 5.05 -13.36
C HIS A 422 18.19 6.02 -14.54
N LEU A 423 18.17 7.33 -14.26
CA LEU A 423 18.52 8.38 -15.24
C LEU A 423 20.03 8.66 -15.31
N LEU A 424 20.74 8.42 -14.22
CA LEU A 424 22.18 8.56 -14.09
C LEU A 424 22.75 7.23 -13.60
N ALA A 425 23.96 6.90 -14.05
CA ALA A 425 24.68 5.73 -13.57
C ALA A 425 24.73 5.72 -12.03
N ALA A 426 24.00 4.78 -11.43
CA ALA A 426 23.85 4.67 -9.99
C ALA A 426 25.05 3.99 -9.33
N GLU A 427 25.79 3.18 -10.09
CA GLU A 427 27.00 2.50 -9.63
C GLU A 427 28.28 3.18 -10.13
N PRO A 428 29.38 3.12 -9.36
CA PRO A 428 30.67 3.68 -9.77
C PRO A 428 31.25 3.04 -11.03
N SER A 429 30.99 1.75 -11.24
CA SER A 429 31.49 0.98 -12.39
C SER A 429 30.55 -0.16 -12.75
N GLU A 430 30.32 -0.35 -14.05
CA GLU A 430 29.65 -1.53 -14.59
C GLU A 430 30.65 -2.67 -14.79
N GLU A 431 30.23 -3.91 -14.50
CA GLU A 431 31.04 -5.09 -14.80
C GLU A 431 31.06 -5.35 -16.32
N ILE A 432 32.25 -5.43 -16.90
CA ILE A 432 32.40 -5.72 -18.33
C ILE A 432 32.42 -7.22 -18.54
N ILE A 433 31.24 -7.79 -18.83
CA ILE A 433 31.10 -9.20 -19.18
C ILE A 433 31.34 -9.35 -20.69
N LYS A 434 32.48 -9.97 -21.06
CA LYS A 434 32.95 -10.05 -22.46
C LYS A 434 32.00 -10.78 -23.41
N ASP A 435 31.26 -11.76 -22.90
CA ASP A 435 30.38 -12.62 -23.68
C ASP A 435 28.92 -12.15 -23.65
N ASN A 436 28.60 -11.10 -22.85
CA ASN A 436 27.29 -10.49 -22.74
C ASN A 436 27.40 -9.01 -22.31
N PRO A 437 27.57 -8.06 -23.25
CA PRO A 437 27.71 -6.64 -22.94
C PRO A 437 26.34 -6.01 -22.64
N ALA A 438 25.70 -6.43 -21.55
CA ALA A 438 24.47 -5.83 -21.04
C ALA A 438 24.82 -4.74 -20.03
N TYR A 439 24.64 -3.47 -20.41
CA TYR A 439 24.83 -2.32 -19.52
C TYR A 439 23.49 -1.90 -18.94
N SER A 440 23.46 -1.47 -17.68
CA SER A 440 22.25 -0.85 -17.16
C SER A 440 22.24 0.62 -17.54
N ILE A 441 21.46 0.96 -18.56
CA ILE A 441 21.19 2.34 -18.97
C ILE A 441 19.72 2.50 -19.32
N THR A 442 19.21 3.71 -19.09
CA THR A 442 17.93 4.13 -19.68
C THR A 442 18.21 4.82 -21.02
N LEU A 443 17.77 4.20 -22.12
CA LEU A 443 18.10 4.58 -23.49
C LEU A 443 17.62 5.99 -23.85
N ASP A 444 16.44 6.39 -23.36
CA ASP A 444 15.87 7.73 -23.58
C ASP A 444 16.08 8.68 -22.39
N SER A 445 16.99 8.36 -21.46
CA SER A 445 17.29 9.17 -20.26
C SER A 445 17.55 10.64 -20.56
N GLY A 446 18.24 10.96 -21.65
CA GLY A 446 18.52 12.32 -22.07
C GLY A 446 17.25 13.10 -22.42
N HIS A 447 16.30 12.46 -23.10
CA HIS A 447 15.03 13.05 -23.49
C HIS A 447 14.09 13.20 -22.28
N ILE A 448 14.02 12.17 -21.43
CA ILE A 448 13.24 12.22 -20.18
C ILE A 448 13.78 13.30 -19.24
N SER A 449 15.10 13.39 -19.07
CA SER A 449 15.74 14.45 -18.27
C SER A 449 15.41 15.85 -18.78
N HIS A 450 15.41 16.05 -20.10
CA HIS A 450 15.07 17.34 -20.69
C HIS A 450 13.60 17.72 -20.41
N ASN A 451 12.66 16.80 -20.61
CA ASN A 451 11.24 17.08 -20.37
C ASN A 451 10.92 17.24 -18.89
N ALA A 452 11.54 16.44 -18.02
CA ALA A 452 11.41 16.58 -16.57
C ALA A 452 11.74 17.99 -16.10
N LEU A 453 12.83 18.58 -16.63
CA LEU A 453 13.21 19.96 -16.34
C LEU A 453 12.18 20.99 -16.83
N GLN A 454 11.65 20.83 -18.05
CA GLN A 454 10.61 21.72 -18.60
C GLN A 454 9.31 21.63 -17.80
N MET A 455 8.99 20.45 -17.29
CA MET A 455 7.81 20.18 -16.49
C MET A 455 8.01 20.48 -15.00
N GLN A 456 9.13 21.12 -14.64
CA GLN A 456 9.43 21.54 -13.27
C GLN A 456 9.41 20.38 -12.27
N ILE A 457 9.84 19.19 -12.69
CA ILE A 457 10.07 18.07 -11.77
C ILE A 457 11.20 18.45 -10.83
N ASP A 458 11.03 18.12 -9.55
CA ASP A 458 11.96 18.45 -8.47
C ASP A 458 12.80 17.24 -8.07
N LEU A 459 12.18 16.06 -8.02
CA LEU A 459 12.80 14.83 -7.55
C LEU A 459 12.43 13.64 -8.45
N VAL A 460 13.43 12.89 -8.88
CA VAL A 460 13.28 11.61 -9.58
C VAL A 460 13.61 10.47 -8.63
N LEU A 461 12.72 9.48 -8.53
CA LEU A 461 12.86 8.31 -7.66
C LEU A 461 13.03 7.04 -8.49
N HIS A 462 14.00 6.19 -8.14
CA HIS A 462 14.25 4.93 -8.85
C HIS A 462 14.76 3.76 -8.01
N GLY A 463 14.94 2.61 -8.68
CA GLY A 463 15.44 1.34 -8.15
C GLY A 463 16.53 0.70 -9.03
N HIS A 464 16.37 -0.60 -9.30
CA HIS A 464 17.05 -1.43 -10.31
C HIS A 464 18.49 -1.86 -9.99
N ARG A 465 19.35 -0.94 -9.51
CA ARG A 465 20.76 -1.27 -9.20
C ARG A 465 20.99 -1.75 -7.78
N HIS A 466 19.94 -1.86 -6.98
CA HIS A 466 20.00 -2.27 -5.58
C HIS A 466 20.89 -1.40 -4.68
N GLN A 467 21.44 -0.29 -5.20
CA GLN A 467 22.24 0.69 -4.45
C GLN A 467 21.40 1.91 -4.07
N PRO A 468 21.41 2.34 -2.80
CA PRO A 468 21.04 3.70 -2.42
C PRO A 468 21.88 4.70 -3.19
N PHE A 469 21.22 5.66 -3.83
CA PHE A 469 21.89 6.60 -4.72
C PHE A 469 21.33 8.00 -4.50
N ILE A 470 22.20 9.02 -4.45
CA ILE A 470 21.80 10.41 -4.47
C ILE A 470 22.64 11.19 -5.47
N ALA A 471 21.97 11.95 -6.32
CA ALA A 471 22.60 12.90 -7.20
C ALA A 471 21.68 14.10 -7.49
N SER A 472 22.25 15.10 -8.17
CA SER A 472 21.46 16.07 -8.90
C SER A 472 22.19 16.49 -10.16
N PHE A 473 21.45 16.99 -11.14
CA PHE A 473 22.03 17.67 -12.28
C PHE A 473 21.28 18.97 -12.56
N THR A 474 21.96 19.90 -13.23
CA THR A 474 21.40 21.19 -13.65
C THR A 474 21.62 21.35 -15.14
N ARG A 475 20.57 21.74 -15.88
CA ARG A 475 20.69 22.10 -17.31
C ARG A 475 19.86 23.34 -17.65
N PRO A 476 20.20 24.04 -18.73
CA PRO A 476 19.37 25.11 -19.26
C PRO A 476 17.98 24.62 -19.67
N THR A 477 16.96 25.44 -19.40
CA THR A 477 15.56 25.25 -19.75
C THR A 477 15.05 26.51 -20.45
N LYS A 478 13.94 26.40 -21.18
CA LYS A 478 13.25 27.55 -21.78
C LYS A 478 11.97 27.78 -20.98
N TYR A 479 11.97 28.79 -20.14
CA TYR A 479 10.81 29.15 -19.34
C TYR A 479 10.40 30.59 -19.67
N ASN A 480 9.17 30.77 -20.18
CA ASN A 480 8.63 32.09 -20.59
C ASN A 480 9.57 32.89 -21.51
N ASP A 481 9.99 32.30 -22.63
CA ASP A 481 10.89 32.89 -23.65
C ASP A 481 12.32 33.28 -23.20
N PHE A 482 12.68 33.10 -21.93
CA PHE A 482 14.03 33.34 -21.42
C PHE A 482 14.76 32.04 -21.03
N PRO A 483 16.07 31.92 -21.30
CA PRO A 483 16.88 30.82 -20.81
C PRO A 483 17.08 30.93 -19.30
N SER A 484 16.69 29.89 -18.56
CA SER A 484 16.99 29.71 -17.13
C SER A 484 17.68 28.37 -16.91
N SER A 485 18.24 28.10 -15.73
CA SER A 485 18.79 26.77 -15.41
C SER A 485 18.03 26.17 -14.25
N ARG A 486 17.50 24.96 -14.39
CA ARG A 486 16.80 24.25 -13.31
C ARG A 486 17.59 23.01 -12.89
N SER A 487 17.52 22.67 -11.61
CA SER A 487 18.09 21.43 -11.06
C SER A 487 17.04 20.35 -10.86
N ILE A 488 17.44 19.09 -10.94
CA ILE A 488 16.62 17.93 -10.54
C ILE A 488 17.41 17.14 -9.52
N GLY A 489 16.79 16.82 -8.38
CA GLY A 489 17.30 15.83 -7.45
C GLY A 489 16.97 14.42 -7.94
N ILE A 490 17.83 13.46 -7.66
CA ILE A 490 17.64 12.04 -8.01
C ILE A 490 17.96 11.21 -6.79
N HIS A 491 17.08 10.27 -6.48
CA HIS A 491 17.25 9.33 -5.39
C HIS A 491 16.92 7.89 -5.80
N GLY A 492 17.85 6.97 -5.56
CA GLY A 492 17.65 5.52 -5.66
C GLY A 492 17.42 4.90 -4.29
N ALA A 493 16.38 4.08 -4.10
CA ALA A 493 16.06 3.48 -2.80
C ALA A 493 17.01 2.36 -2.36
N GLY A 494 17.77 1.78 -3.30
CA GLY A 494 18.42 0.50 -3.15
C GLY A 494 17.42 -0.66 -3.21
N SER A 495 17.74 -1.81 -2.61
CA SER A 495 16.84 -2.97 -2.61
C SER A 495 16.33 -3.31 -1.21
N ALA A 496 15.02 -3.30 -1.03
CA ALA A 496 14.40 -3.62 0.25
C ALA A 496 14.35 -5.13 0.53
N GLY A 497 14.39 -5.99 -0.51
CA GLY A 497 14.07 -7.41 -0.34
C GLY A 497 15.02 -8.43 -0.97
N VAL A 498 15.89 -8.06 -1.91
CA VAL A 498 16.72 -9.06 -2.62
C VAL A 498 17.77 -9.70 -1.69
N ALA A 499 18.08 -10.98 -1.93
CA ALA A 499 19.08 -11.72 -1.19
C ALA A 499 20.47 -11.06 -1.26
N ARG A 500 21.25 -11.18 -0.16
CA ARG A 500 22.53 -10.46 0.03
C ARG A 500 23.50 -10.53 -1.16
N ARG A 501 23.55 -11.66 -1.84
CA ARG A 501 24.46 -11.88 -2.98
C ARG A 501 24.16 -10.99 -4.20
N TYR A 502 22.99 -10.37 -4.27
CA TYR A 502 22.57 -9.47 -5.36
C TYR A 502 22.61 -7.99 -4.94
N LEU A 503 23.08 -7.67 -3.74
CA LEU A 503 23.09 -6.29 -3.22
C LEU A 503 24.30 -5.46 -3.64
N GLY A 504 25.18 -5.97 -4.51
CA GLY A 504 26.37 -5.24 -4.95
C GLY A 504 27.26 -4.79 -3.79
N GLU A 505 27.81 -3.58 -3.88
CA GLU A 505 28.80 -3.07 -2.93
C GLU A 505 28.24 -2.71 -1.55
N ILE A 506 26.99 -2.23 -1.45
CA ILE A 506 26.40 -1.89 -0.15
C ILE A 506 26.22 -3.13 0.75
N GLY A 507 25.88 -4.28 0.15
CA GLY A 507 25.72 -5.55 0.87
C GLY A 507 24.57 -5.60 1.90
N LYS A 508 23.72 -4.55 1.96
CA LYS A 508 22.62 -4.41 2.92
C LYS A 508 21.32 -4.04 2.20
N ASN A 509 20.22 -4.67 2.60
CA ASN A 509 18.91 -4.26 2.11
C ASN A 509 18.61 -2.88 2.65
N SER A 510 17.98 -2.05 1.83
CA SER A 510 17.69 -0.68 2.16
C SER A 510 16.33 -0.21 1.67
N TYR A 511 15.79 0.79 2.35
CA TYR A 511 14.65 1.56 1.89
C TYR A 511 14.80 3.02 2.32
N SER A 512 13.91 3.88 1.85
CA SER A 512 14.01 5.33 2.11
C SER A 512 12.76 5.90 2.75
N ILE A 513 12.96 6.82 3.69
CA ILE A 513 11.90 7.64 4.29
C ILE A 513 12.16 9.09 3.90
N TYR A 514 11.20 9.73 3.25
CA TYR A 514 11.24 11.17 3.01
C TYR A 514 10.43 11.90 4.07
N LYS A 515 10.99 12.98 4.61
CA LYS A 515 10.26 13.97 5.40
C LYS A 515 10.13 15.24 4.58
N ILE A 516 8.92 15.52 4.13
CA ILE A 516 8.64 16.66 3.26
C ILE A 516 8.36 17.91 4.08
N GLN A 517 9.14 18.96 3.84
CA GLN A 517 8.93 20.29 4.39
C GLN A 517 8.64 21.25 3.23
N ARG A 518 8.20 22.48 3.52
CA ARG A 518 7.83 23.46 2.48
C ARG A 518 8.98 23.82 1.54
N ASP A 519 10.21 23.84 2.05
CA ASP A 519 11.39 24.30 1.30
C ASP A 519 12.50 23.23 1.18
N SER A 520 12.25 22.02 1.69
CA SER A 520 13.26 20.97 1.71
C SER A 520 12.67 19.57 1.81
N ILE A 521 13.38 18.59 1.26
CA ILE A 521 13.06 17.18 1.39
C ILE A 521 14.24 16.51 2.11
N GLU A 522 14.02 16.05 3.33
CA GLU A 522 14.99 15.22 4.05
C GLU A 522 14.78 13.76 3.63
N VAL A 523 15.84 13.13 3.13
CA VAL A 523 15.87 11.71 2.74
C VAL A 523 16.65 10.95 3.80
N LYS A 524 16.01 9.97 4.42
CA LYS A 524 16.63 9.06 5.38
C LYS A 524 16.77 7.69 4.73
N ILE A 525 18.00 7.26 4.51
CA ILE A 525 18.30 5.91 4.01
C ILE A 525 18.40 4.98 5.20
N ARG A 526 17.56 3.94 5.19
CA ARG A 526 17.47 2.92 6.21
C ARG A 526 18.07 1.65 5.65
N ALA A 527 18.99 1.01 6.35
CA ALA A 527 19.61 -0.25 5.91
C ALA A 527 19.56 -1.32 7.00
N THR A 528 19.57 -2.59 6.61
CA THR A 528 19.56 -3.70 7.57
C THR A 528 20.77 -3.67 8.49
N SER A 529 20.55 -4.00 9.77
CA SER A 529 21.64 -4.33 10.68
C SER A 529 22.43 -5.56 10.17
N GLU A 530 23.67 -5.74 10.62
CA GLU A 530 24.47 -6.93 10.29
C GLU A 530 23.75 -8.25 10.61
N ALA A 531 22.97 -8.25 11.69
CA ALA A 531 22.18 -9.39 12.16
C ALA A 531 20.79 -9.51 11.51
N GLU A 532 20.40 -8.57 10.62
CA GLU A 532 19.09 -8.52 9.95
C GLU A 532 17.86 -8.57 10.86
N THR A 533 18.01 -8.13 12.11
CA THR A 533 16.91 -8.06 13.09
C THR A 533 16.13 -6.75 13.04
N GLY A 534 16.59 -5.78 12.25
CA GLY A 534 15.97 -4.45 12.09
C GLY A 534 16.66 -3.61 11.01
N PHE A 535 16.04 -2.48 10.70
CA PHE A 535 16.62 -1.41 9.89
C PHE A 535 17.15 -0.30 10.79
N ASN A 536 18.32 0.24 10.44
CA ASN A 536 18.96 1.34 11.14
C ASN A 536 19.24 2.49 10.18
N LYS A 537 19.60 3.65 10.72
CA LYS A 537 20.08 4.77 9.91
C LYS A 537 21.39 4.37 9.23
N GLU A 538 21.43 4.45 7.91
CA GLU A 538 22.65 4.31 7.11
C GLU A 538 23.24 5.71 6.88
N TRP A 539 22.47 6.62 6.25
CA TRP A 539 22.80 8.04 6.11
C TRP A 539 21.55 8.88 5.82
N ASP A 540 21.68 10.20 6.02
CA ASP A 540 20.62 11.18 5.72
C ASP A 540 21.16 12.22 4.73
N MET A 541 20.27 12.79 3.93
CA MET A 541 20.55 13.89 3.01
C MET A 541 19.39 14.88 2.99
N ILE A 542 19.66 16.15 2.69
CA ILE A 542 18.59 17.15 2.50
C ILE A 542 18.68 17.69 1.08
N PHE A 543 17.61 17.55 0.32
CA PHE A 543 17.43 18.33 -0.90
C PHE A 543 16.79 19.68 -0.56
N LYS A 544 17.36 20.78 -1.07
CA LYS A 544 16.82 22.14 -0.92
C LYS A 544 16.59 22.79 -2.28
N HIS A 545 15.70 23.76 -2.31
CA HIS A 545 15.49 24.55 -3.51
C HIS A 545 16.75 25.33 -3.89
N ASN A 546 17.17 25.16 -5.14
CA ASN A 546 18.22 25.98 -5.74
C ASN A 546 17.62 27.35 -6.12
N PRO A 547 18.34 28.48 -5.95
CA PRO A 547 17.95 29.78 -6.51
C PRO A 547 17.59 29.75 -8.02
N GLY A 548 18.20 28.85 -8.81
CA GLY A 548 17.82 28.62 -10.21
C GLY A 548 16.49 27.86 -10.42
N GLY A 549 15.88 27.36 -9.35
CA GLY A 549 14.71 26.48 -9.37
C GLY A 549 15.08 25.00 -9.33
N GLY A 550 14.15 24.18 -8.85
CA GLY A 550 14.35 22.75 -8.64
C GLY A 550 15.19 22.45 -7.40
N MET A 551 15.70 21.21 -7.28
CA MET A 551 16.31 20.71 -6.04
C MET A 551 17.78 20.28 -6.21
N ILE A 552 18.59 20.56 -5.18
CA ILE A 552 19.97 20.10 -5.05
C ILE A 552 20.23 19.52 -3.65
N PRO A 553 21.05 18.46 -3.51
CA PRO A 553 21.44 17.92 -2.22
C PRO A 553 22.41 18.89 -1.50
N THR A 554 22.27 19.05 -0.19
CA THR A 554 23.04 19.97 0.66
C THR A 554 23.53 19.35 1.95
#